data_AF-A0A521HTW3-F1
#
_entry.id   AF-A0A521HTW3-F1
#
_cell.length_a   1.000
_cell.length_b   1.000
_cell.length_c   1.000
_cell.angle_alpha   90.00
_cell.angle_beta   90.00
_cell.angle_gamma   90.00
#
_symmetry.space_group_name_H-M   'P 1'
#
loop_
_entity.id
_entity.type
_entity.pdbx_description
1 polymer ?
#
loop_
_entity_poly.entity_id
_entity_poly.type
_entity_poly.pdbx_seq_one_letter_code
_entity_poly.pdbx_strand_id
1 'polypeptide(L)' 'MDKQSIISRAHAYISGEKDEKFAAEVSDLLAKNDMKELEDRFYQDLEFGTGGLRGVIGGGTNRMNTFVIN' A
#
# COMPACT_ATOMS: atom_id res chain seq x y z
N MET A 1 0.73 -15.34 4.11
CA MET A 1 0.77 -14.20 5.06
C MET A 1 -0.51 -14.23 5.87
N ASP A 2 -0.46 -13.98 7.17
CA ASP A 2 -1.66 -13.90 8.00
C ASP A 2 -2.47 -12.63 7.71
N LYS A 3 -3.80 -12.74 7.69
CA LYS A 3 -4.71 -11.61 7.45
C LYS A 3 -4.42 -10.41 8.35
N GLN A 4 -4.10 -10.71 9.61
CA GLN A 4 -3.81 -9.70 10.64
C GLN A 4 -2.58 -8.86 10.31
N SER A 5 -1.54 -9.45 9.70
CA SER A 5 -0.29 -8.74 9.41
C SER A 5 -0.49 -7.73 8.28
N ILE A 6 -1.28 -8.07 7.26
CA ILE A 6 -1.60 -7.16 6.16
C ILE A 6 -2.38 -5.94 6.66
N ILE A 7 -3.40 -6.17 7.49
CA ILE A 7 -4.19 -5.10 8.10
C ILE A 7 -3.30 -4.18 8.94
N SER A 8 -2.39 -4.75 9.73
CA SER A 8 -1.45 -3.97 10.54
C SER A 8 -0.52 -3.11 9.68
N ARG A 9 -0.02 -3.63 8.55
CA ARG A 9 0.81 -2.88 7.61
C ARG A 9 0.01 -1.77 6.93
N ALA A 10 -1.23 -2.04 6.54
CA ALA A 10 -2.12 -1.06 5.95
C ALA A 10 -2.42 0.11 6.90
N HIS A 11 -2.69 -0.17 8.18
CA HIS A 11 -2.85 0.88 9.19
C HIS A 11 -1.57 1.71 9.40
N ALA A 12 -0.41 1.06 9.45
CA ALA A 12 0.87 1.76 9.57
C ALA A 12 1.14 2.66 8.35
N TYR A 13 0.80 2.18 7.15
CA TYR A 13 0.92 2.92 5.91
C TYR A 13 0.02 4.17 5.91
N ILE A 14 -1.25 4.05 6.31
CA ILE A 14 -2.18 5.20 6.40
C ILE A 14 -1.62 6.30 7.32
N SER A 15 -0.93 5.93 8.41
CA SER A 15 -0.35 6.90 9.34
C SER A 15 0.85 7.65 8.79
N GLY A 16 1.56 7.09 7.81
CA GLY A 16 2.75 7.69 7.22
C GLY A 16 2.52 8.32 5.84
N GLU A 17 1.46 7.91 5.15
CA GLU A 17 1.10 8.41 3.83
C GLU A 17 0.69 9.89 3.91
N LYS A 18 1.34 10.71 3.07
CA LYS A 18 1.09 12.15 3.00
C LYS A 18 -0.11 12.46 2.11
N ASP A 19 -0.45 11.56 1.20
CA ASP A 19 -1.56 11.73 0.27
C ASP A 19 -2.85 11.12 0.82
N GLU A 20 -3.83 11.98 1.11
CA GLU A 20 -5.13 11.57 1.65
C GLU A 20 -5.90 10.65 0.69
N LYS A 21 -5.68 10.70 -0.63
CA LYS A 21 -6.35 9.79 -1.56
C LYS A 21 -5.87 8.36 -1.40
N PHE A 22 -4.56 8.16 -1.23
CA PHE A 22 -3.99 6.83 -1.04
C PHE A 22 -4.34 6.25 0.32
N ALA A 23 -4.30 7.08 1.37
CA ALA A 23 -4.81 6.71 2.68
C ALA A 23 -6.29 6.31 2.64
N ALA A 24 -7.12 7.08 1.92
CA ALA A 24 -8.54 6.79 1.75
C ALA A 24 -8.78 5.50 0.95
N GLU A 25 -8.04 5.25 -0.13
CA GLU A 25 -8.12 3.98 -0.88
C GLU A 25 -7.85 2.77 0.03
N VAL A 26 -6.75 2.82 0.79
CA VAL A 26 -6.39 1.69 1.68
C VAL A 26 -7.41 1.55 2.80
N SER A 27 -7.93 2.66 3.34
CA SER A 27 -8.99 2.64 4.34
C SER A 27 -10.30 2.07 3.80
N ASP A 28 -10.68 2.38 2.56
CA ASP A 28 -11.87 1.83 1.90
C ASP A 28 -11.71 0.32 1.67
N LEU A 29 -10.53 -0.15 1.27
CA LEU A 29 -10.23 -1.58 1.14
C LEU A 29 -10.28 -2.32 2.48
N LEU A 30 -9.78 -1.68 3.55
CA LEU A 30 -9.93 -2.18 4.92
C LEU A 30 -11.40 -2.26 5.34
N ALA A 31 -12.19 -1.24 5.02
CA ALA A 31 -13.62 -1.20 5.32
C ALA A 31 -14.39 -2.29 4.57
N LYS A 32 -14.05 -2.52 3.30
CA LYS A 32 -14.61 -3.59 2.46
C LYS A 32 -14.12 -4.99 2.86
N ASN A 33 -13.12 -5.08 3.75
CA ASN A 33 -12.44 -6.34 4.08
C ASN A 33 -11.91 -7.04 2.80
N ASP A 34 -11.46 -6.25 1.82
CA ASP A 34 -11.03 -6.76 0.51
C ASP A 34 -9.58 -7.25 0.60
N MET A 35 -9.42 -8.40 1.24
CA MET A 35 -8.12 -8.99 1.54
C MET A 35 -7.33 -9.32 0.28
N LYS A 36 -8.00 -9.54 -0.86
CA LYS A 36 -7.36 -9.86 -2.13
C LYS A 36 -6.61 -8.66 -2.69
N GLU A 37 -7.22 -7.48 -2.64
CA GLU A 37 -6.57 -6.22 -3.03
C GLU A 37 -5.52 -5.78 -2.01
N LEU A 38 -5.78 -5.94 -0.71
CA LEU A 38 -4.79 -5.64 0.33
C LEU A 38 -3.57 -6.55 0.18
N GLU A 39 -3.76 -7.84 -0.11
CA GLU A 39 -2.65 -8.74 -0.38
C GLU A 39 -1.88 -8.28 -1.61
N ASP A 40 -2.52 -8.02 -2.76
CA ASP A 40 -1.83 -7.50 -3.96
C ASP A 40 -1.01 -6.21 -3.68
N ARG A 41 -1.58 -5.29 -2.89
CA ARG A 41 -0.99 -3.98 -2.56
C ARG A 41 0.08 -4.02 -1.47
N PHE A 42 0.08 -5.03 -0.59
CA PHE A 42 0.99 -5.14 0.56
C PHE A 42 1.82 -6.44 0.60
N TYR A 43 1.70 -7.30 -0.42
CA TYR A 43 2.41 -8.58 -0.54
C TYR A 43 3.92 -8.39 -0.67
N GLN A 44 4.35 -7.30 -1.29
CA GLN A 44 5.76 -6.89 -1.38
C GLN A 44 5.87 -5.39 -1.11
N ASP A 45 7.03 -4.95 -0.64
CA ASP A 45 7.38 -3.55 -0.66
C ASP A 45 7.94 -3.23 -2.05
N LEU A 46 7.63 -2.05 -2.59
CA LEU A 46 8.13 -1.61 -3.89
C LEU A 46 9.67 -1.53 -3.82
N GLU A 47 10.35 -2.56 -4.30
CA GLU A 47 11.81 -2.54 -4.42
C GLU A 47 12.22 -1.67 -5.62
N PHE A 48 12.93 -0.58 -5.33
CA PHE A 48 13.55 0.25 -6.36
C PHE A 48 14.72 -0.50 -7.02
N GLY A 49 14.41 -1.32 -8.03
CA GLY A 49 15.41 -1.93 -8.90
C GLY A 49 16.07 -0.92 -9.85
N THR A 50 17.32 -1.16 -10.23
CA THR A 50 18.17 -0.33 -11.13
C THR A 50 17.65 -0.15 -12.57
N GLY A 51 16.44 -0.63 -12.89
CA GLY A 51 15.85 -0.64 -14.23
C GLY A 51 14.79 0.45 -14.52
N GLY A 52 14.49 1.33 -13.57
CA GLY A 52 13.55 2.44 -13.74
C GLY A 52 12.15 2.20 -13.16
N LEU A 53 11.45 3.30 -12.86
CA LEU A 53 10.14 3.35 -12.20
C LEU A 53 9.03 2.80 -13.11
N ARG A 54 8.62 1.55 -12.87
CA ARG A 54 7.38 0.97 -13.41
C ARG A 54 6.47 0.51 -12.27
N GLY A 55 6.13 1.44 -11.38
CA GLY A 55 5.13 1.20 -10.34
C GLY A 55 3.77 1.73 -10.77
N VAL A 56 2.70 0.98 -10.51
CA VAL A 56 1.33 1.50 -10.61
C VAL A 56 1.15 2.54 -9.51
N ILE A 57 0.68 3.74 -9.85
CA ILE A 57 0.38 4.79 -8.87
C ILE A 57 -0.87 4.38 -8.09
N GLY A 58 -0.78 4.34 -6.76
CA GLY A 58 -1.91 3.95 -5.91
C GLY A 58 -1.52 3.74 -4.45
N GLY A 59 -2.53 3.62 -3.59
CA GLY A 59 -2.31 3.34 -2.17
C GLY A 59 -1.81 1.92 -1.92
N GLY A 60 -0.68 1.78 -1.20
CA GLY A 60 -0.10 0.49 -0.80
C GLY A 60 1.43 0.42 -0.90
N THR A 61 2.08 -0.42 -0.09
CA THR A 61 3.55 -0.52 -0.07
C THR A 61 4.16 -1.06 -1.36
N ASN A 62 3.38 -1.80 -2.17
CA ASN A 62 3.75 -2.32 -3.49
C ASN A 62 3.47 -1.32 -4.64
N ARG A 63 3.02 -0.10 -4.34
CA ARG A 63 2.62 0.89 -5.34
C ARG A 63 3.43 2.16 -5.22
N MET A 64 3.51 2.89 -6.33
CA MET A 64 4.24 4.15 -6.38
C MET A 64 3.37 5.23 -5.72
N ASN A 65 3.78 5.67 -4.53
CA ASN A 65 3.10 6.71 -3.77
C ASN A 65 4.10 7.64 -3.09
N THR A 66 3.60 8.73 -2.55
CA THR A 66 4.38 9.75 -1.84
C THR A 66 4.98 9.21 -0.54
N PHE A 67 4.51 8.09 -0.01
CA PHE A 67 5.13 7.40 1.12
C PHE A 67 6.42 6.66 0.73
N VAL A 68 6.44 6.05 -0.46
CA VAL A 68 7.58 5.31 -1.01
C VAL A 68 8.59 6.25 -1.67
N ILE A 69 8.13 7.40 -2.20
CA ILE A 69 8.98 8.45 -2.77
C ILE A 69 9.06 9.59 -1.75
N ASN A 70 10.13 9.58 -0.95
CA ASN A 70 10.40 10.51 0.15
C ASN A 70 10.23 12.00 -0.20
#